data_AF-A0A2H6GPU9-F1
#
_entry.id   AF-A0A2H6GPU9-F1
#
_cell.length_a   1.000
_cell.length_b   1.000
_cell.length_c   1.000
_cell.angle_alpha   90.00
_cell.angle_beta   90.00
_cell.angle_gamma   90.00
#
_symmetry.space_group_name_H-M   'P 1'
#
loop_
_entity.id
_entity.type
_entity.pdbx_description
1 polymer ?
#
loop_
_entity_poly.entity_id
_entity_poly.type
_entity_poly.pdbx_seq_one_letter_code
_entity_poly.pdbx_strand_id
1 'polypeptide(L)'
;MPSSLLILFTRYPVPGKAKTRLIPVLGEQGAADLSRDMTEHTLAAVQLHGAGTVEMQVRFTDGDPAAVKNWLGDEVDYVPQGDGDLGSRMERAFRESFGSGYRKVVIIGTDCPELGRGHVDEALVLLEDNPIVLGPSTDGGYYLIGIRSGAPEGLFNAVFRDIPWGTGNVLSETINAVAETGLDLGLLDDLDDVDGPEDLVHWEKAAAAAPKAHRKLTISIVIPTFNEKEWIDSLLERLESVPGVEVIVSDGGSTDGTLEACLAHKIHVVDSQPGRAAQMNRGAEVAHGDILLFLHADTSLPDGFETAIGRAMIREDVVAGAFRFAVDYRSAAMGIVERLANRRSRLGIVFGDQAIFVRAPAFRLAGGFPDQPIMEDYQLMRHLRGQGRVVLLDETAVTSARKWRKKGVFRVTIVNQLVTWLYVLGVGPERLARTYRRLIG
;
A
#
# COMPACT_ATOMS: atom_id res chain seq x y z
N MET A 1 13.34 -27.60 15.16
CA MET A 1 12.08 -26.84 15.12
C MET A 1 12.19 -25.69 16.09
N PRO A 2 11.67 -24.51 15.76
CA PRO A 2 11.59 -23.39 16.70
C PRO A 2 10.90 -23.83 17.99
N SER A 3 11.43 -23.42 19.15
CA SER A 3 10.85 -23.76 20.46
C SER A 3 9.67 -22.87 20.82
N SER A 4 9.44 -21.82 20.04
CA SER A 4 8.51 -20.75 20.37
C SER A 4 7.60 -20.44 19.19
N LEU A 5 6.33 -20.15 19.49
CA LEU A 5 5.31 -19.79 18.52
C LEU A 5 4.65 -18.47 18.93
N LEU A 6 4.59 -17.53 17.99
CA LEU A 6 3.76 -16.33 18.06
C LEU A 6 2.47 -16.58 17.28
N ILE A 7 1.33 -16.33 17.91
CA ILE A 7 0.02 -16.44 17.29
C ILE A 7 -0.64 -15.06 17.28
N LEU A 8 -0.89 -14.51 16.09
CA LEU A 8 -1.66 -13.28 15.93
C LEU A 8 -3.14 -13.62 15.79
N PHE A 9 -3.95 -13.19 16.75
CA PHE A 9 -5.41 -13.30 16.69
C PHE A 9 -5.99 -12.09 15.98
N THR A 10 -6.77 -12.33 14.94
CA THR A 10 -7.47 -11.28 14.19
C THR A 10 -8.88 -11.71 13.79
N ARG A 11 -9.69 -10.76 13.35
CA ARG A 11 -10.98 -11.00 12.71
C ARG A 11 -10.88 -10.52 11.27
N TYR A 12 -11.45 -11.27 10.33
CA TYR A 12 -11.50 -10.81 8.94
C TYR A 12 -12.31 -9.50 8.83
N PRO A 13 -11.75 -8.44 8.22
CA PRO A 13 -12.35 -7.10 8.25
C PRO A 13 -13.53 -7.01 7.28
N VAL A 14 -14.73 -7.31 7.79
CA VAL A 14 -15.99 -7.22 7.05
C VAL A 14 -16.71 -5.91 7.43
N PRO A 15 -17.10 -5.05 6.45
CA PRO A 15 -17.92 -3.88 6.70
C PRO A 15 -19.16 -4.20 7.54
N GLY A 16 -19.43 -3.36 8.54
CA GLY A 16 -20.56 -3.54 9.48
C GLY A 16 -20.33 -4.58 10.59
N LYS A 17 -19.22 -5.34 10.55
CA LYS A 17 -18.88 -6.35 11.59
C LYS A 17 -17.55 -6.06 12.31
N ALA A 18 -16.63 -5.37 11.66
CA ALA A 18 -15.37 -4.95 12.23
C ALA A 18 -15.52 -3.59 12.92
N LYS A 19 -14.85 -3.43 14.08
CA LYS A 19 -14.78 -2.18 14.85
C LYS A 19 -16.11 -1.42 14.91
N THR A 20 -17.18 -2.11 15.35
CA THR A 20 -18.55 -1.59 15.25
C THR A 20 -18.77 -0.29 16.02
N ARG A 21 -18.01 -0.05 17.09
CA ARG A 21 -18.01 1.20 17.87
C ARG A 21 -17.46 2.41 17.08
N LEU A 22 -16.67 2.17 16.03
CA LEU A 22 -16.10 3.22 15.17
C LEU A 22 -16.97 3.55 13.95
N ILE A 23 -17.97 2.72 13.63
CA ILE A 23 -18.90 2.94 12.51
C ILE A 23 -19.56 4.32 12.53
N PRO A 24 -20.01 4.88 13.68
CA PRO A 24 -20.63 6.20 13.69
C PRO A 24 -19.73 7.33 13.17
N VAL A 25 -18.40 7.17 13.25
CA VAL A 25 -17.42 8.20 12.85
C VAL A 25 -16.78 7.88 11.50
N LEU A 26 -16.46 6.61 11.23
CA LEU A 26 -15.74 6.17 10.03
C LEU A 26 -16.63 5.56 8.95
N GLY A 27 -17.91 5.30 9.26
CA GLY A 27 -18.78 4.47 8.45
C GLY A 27 -18.40 2.99 8.49
N GLU A 28 -19.25 2.13 7.92
CA GLU A 28 -19.03 0.68 7.91
C GLU A 28 -17.75 0.28 7.17
N GLN A 29 -17.49 0.93 6.03
CA GLN A 29 -16.29 0.66 5.23
C GLN A 29 -15.03 1.18 5.93
N GLY A 30 -15.04 2.41 6.45
CA GLY A 30 -13.88 2.98 7.13
C GLY A 30 -13.49 2.22 8.41
N ALA A 31 -14.48 1.69 9.16
CA ALA A 31 -14.21 0.85 10.31
C ALA A 31 -13.55 -0.50 9.92
N ALA A 32 -13.98 -1.10 8.80
CA ALA A 32 -13.35 -2.31 8.28
C ALA A 32 -11.95 -2.05 7.71
N ASP A 33 -11.76 -0.92 7.02
CA ASP A 33 -10.46 -0.52 6.48
C ASP A 33 -9.46 -0.23 7.61
N LEU A 34 -9.87 0.44 8.69
CA LEU A 34 -9.03 0.63 9.86
C LEU A 34 -8.65 -0.71 10.52
N SER A 35 -9.62 -1.62 10.69
CA SER A 35 -9.36 -2.95 11.24
C SER A 35 -8.37 -3.75 10.39
N ARG A 36 -8.45 -3.58 9.06
CA ARG A 36 -7.50 -4.14 8.11
C ARG A 36 -6.11 -3.54 8.31
N ASP A 37 -6.00 -2.21 8.31
CA ASP A 37 -4.74 -1.50 8.45
C ASP A 37 -4.03 -1.83 9.77
N MET A 38 -4.78 -1.94 10.87
CA MET A 38 -4.25 -2.31 12.19
C MET A 38 -3.68 -3.74 12.21
N THR A 39 -4.35 -4.68 11.54
CA THR A 39 -3.86 -6.06 11.42
C THR A 39 -2.59 -6.11 10.58
N GLU A 40 -2.56 -5.45 9.43
CA GLU A 40 -1.39 -5.36 8.56
C GLU A 40 -0.20 -4.70 9.27
N HIS A 41 -0.46 -3.63 10.01
CA HIS A 41 0.53 -2.91 10.83
C HIS A 41 1.10 -3.80 11.93
N THR A 42 0.25 -4.48 12.70
CA THR A 42 0.69 -5.38 13.78
C THR A 42 1.53 -6.53 13.23
N LEU A 43 1.07 -7.18 12.15
CA LEU A 43 1.78 -8.27 11.48
C LEU A 43 3.17 -7.81 11.05
N ALA A 44 3.27 -6.66 10.39
CA ALA A 44 4.53 -6.07 10.00
C ALA A 44 5.46 -5.77 11.19
N ALA A 45 4.92 -5.18 12.26
CA ALA A 45 5.69 -4.77 13.43
C ALA A 45 6.32 -5.95 14.19
N VAL A 46 5.74 -7.15 14.08
CA VAL A 46 6.26 -8.37 14.73
C VAL A 46 7.07 -9.27 13.78
N GLN A 47 6.91 -9.13 12.47
CA GLN A 47 7.54 -10.00 11.45
C GLN A 47 8.96 -9.56 11.02
N LEU A 48 9.46 -8.41 11.48
CA LEU A 48 10.76 -7.85 11.07
C LEU A 48 11.92 -8.87 11.14
N HIS A 49 12.53 -9.09 9.97
CA HIS A 49 13.52 -10.14 9.70
C HIS A 49 14.79 -10.01 10.55
N GLY A 50 15.05 -11.04 11.35
CA GLY A 50 16.31 -11.32 12.01
C GLY A 50 16.34 -12.80 12.35
N ALA A 51 17.47 -13.48 12.13
CA ALA A 51 17.60 -14.91 12.35
C ALA A 51 17.29 -15.27 13.83
N GLY A 52 16.10 -15.81 14.09
CA GLY A 52 15.67 -16.15 15.45
C GLY A 52 14.41 -17.01 15.50
N THR A 53 14.60 -18.25 15.96
CA THR A 53 13.78 -19.26 16.69
C THR A 53 12.27 -19.12 16.98
N VAL A 54 11.53 -18.14 16.47
CA VAL A 54 10.08 -17.97 16.74
C VAL A 54 9.32 -18.17 15.44
N GLU A 55 8.45 -19.18 15.42
CA GLU A 55 7.50 -19.39 14.31
C GLU A 55 6.29 -18.46 14.48
N MET A 56 5.64 -18.12 13.37
CA MET A 56 4.47 -17.25 13.39
C MET A 56 3.26 -17.92 12.73
N GLN A 57 2.09 -17.75 13.35
CA GLN A 57 0.81 -18.20 12.84
C GLN A 57 -0.24 -17.09 13.00
N VAL A 58 -1.16 -16.98 12.06
CA VAL A 58 -2.33 -16.11 12.16
C VAL A 58 -3.56 -16.95 12.40
N ARG A 59 -4.31 -16.62 13.45
CA ARG A 59 -5.60 -17.25 13.75
C ARG A 59 -6.75 -16.27 13.60
N PHE A 60 -7.75 -16.64 12.80
CA PHE A 60 -8.79 -15.70 12.37
C PHE A 60 -10.24 -16.17 12.60
N THR A 61 -11.18 -15.22 12.63
CA THR A 61 -12.64 -15.45 12.55
C THR A 61 -13.25 -14.76 11.33
N ASP A 62 -14.51 -15.09 11.00
CA ASP A 62 -15.35 -14.38 10.02
C ASP A 62 -14.85 -14.34 8.55
N GLY A 63 -13.90 -15.20 8.20
CA GLY A 63 -13.38 -15.39 6.85
C GLY A 63 -13.08 -16.86 6.55
N ASP A 64 -12.55 -17.14 5.36
CA ASP A 64 -12.01 -18.44 5.00
C ASP A 64 -10.47 -18.35 4.80
N PRO A 65 -9.74 -19.47 4.88
CA PRO A 65 -8.28 -19.45 4.75
C PRO A 65 -7.78 -18.83 3.45
N ALA A 66 -8.52 -18.98 2.33
CA ALA A 66 -8.10 -18.43 1.05
C ALA A 66 -8.27 -16.90 1.02
N ALA A 67 -9.36 -16.38 1.58
CA ALA A 67 -9.59 -14.94 1.70
C ALA A 67 -8.53 -14.25 2.57
N VAL A 68 -8.18 -14.85 3.72
CA VAL A 68 -7.16 -14.31 4.62
C VAL A 68 -5.77 -14.40 3.98
N LYS A 69 -5.45 -15.51 3.30
CA LYS A 69 -4.20 -15.68 2.57
C LYS A 69 -4.05 -14.68 1.42
N ASN A 70 -5.12 -14.44 0.66
CA ASN A 70 -5.14 -13.40 -0.38
C ASN A 70 -4.94 -11.99 0.18
N TRP A 71 -5.29 -11.78 1.44
CA TRP A 71 -5.11 -10.51 2.12
C TRP A 71 -3.70 -10.35 2.69
N LEU A 72 -3.26 -11.26 3.56
CA LEU A 72 -2.05 -11.14 4.36
C LEU A 72 -0.81 -11.79 3.71
N GLY A 73 -0.97 -12.49 2.59
CA GLY A 73 0.12 -13.09 1.82
C GLY A 73 0.42 -14.55 2.17
N ASP A 74 1.51 -15.09 1.64
CA ASP A 74 1.82 -16.53 1.70
C ASP A 74 2.89 -16.89 2.76
N GLU A 75 3.32 -15.92 3.56
CA GLU A 75 4.50 -16.08 4.43
C GLU A 75 4.21 -16.73 5.79
N VAL A 76 2.94 -16.81 6.19
CA VAL A 76 2.51 -17.35 7.49
C VAL A 76 1.38 -18.36 7.33
N ASP A 77 1.24 -19.24 8.32
CA ASP A 77 0.14 -20.20 8.37
C ASP A 77 -1.15 -19.55 8.88
N TYR A 78 -2.27 -19.85 8.23
CA TYR A 78 -3.59 -19.34 8.58
C TYR A 78 -4.50 -20.45 9.11
N VAL A 79 -4.97 -20.30 10.34
CA VAL A 79 -5.82 -21.31 11.00
C VAL A 79 -7.09 -20.66 11.55
N PRO A 80 -8.29 -21.18 11.27
CA PRO A 80 -9.51 -20.68 11.90
C PRO A 80 -9.44 -20.80 13.43
N GLN A 81 -9.90 -19.77 14.16
CA GLN A 81 -9.95 -19.84 15.62
C GLN A 81 -10.94 -20.90 16.13
N GLY A 82 -11.96 -21.24 15.33
CA GLY A 82 -13.04 -22.17 15.68
C GLY A 82 -14.14 -21.54 16.54
N ASP A 83 -15.12 -22.35 16.93
CA ASP A 83 -16.28 -21.92 17.71
C ASP A 83 -15.94 -21.70 19.20
N GLY A 84 -16.90 -21.12 19.93
CA GLY A 84 -16.77 -20.78 21.35
C GLY A 84 -16.51 -19.28 21.59
N ASP A 85 -16.35 -18.91 22.85
CA ASP A 85 -15.94 -17.56 23.26
C ASP A 85 -14.42 -17.34 23.08
N LEU A 86 -13.93 -16.16 23.45
CA LEU A 86 -12.52 -15.80 23.29
C LEU A 86 -11.59 -16.72 24.10
N GLY A 87 -11.96 -17.01 25.36
CA GLY A 87 -11.21 -17.94 26.23
C GLY A 87 -11.08 -19.34 25.63
N SER A 88 -12.18 -19.90 25.15
CA SER A 88 -12.19 -21.22 24.50
C SER A 88 -11.29 -21.27 23.26
N ARG A 89 -11.24 -20.19 22.48
CA ARG A 89 -10.39 -20.08 21.27
C ARG A 89 -8.91 -19.97 21.62
N MET A 90 -8.56 -19.17 22.64
CA MET A 90 -7.19 -19.05 23.13
C MET A 90 -6.69 -20.36 23.75
N GLU A 91 -7.49 -20.98 24.62
CA GLU A 91 -7.18 -22.29 25.22
C GLU A 91 -6.89 -23.33 24.14
N ARG A 92 -7.76 -23.44 23.13
CA ARG A 92 -7.56 -24.32 21.98
C ARG A 92 -6.23 -24.05 21.27
N ALA A 93 -5.93 -22.78 20.99
CA ALA A 93 -4.69 -22.40 20.33
C ALA A 93 -3.44 -22.80 21.12
N PHE A 94 -3.45 -22.60 22.44
CA PHE A 94 -2.37 -23.06 23.31
C PHE A 94 -2.23 -24.58 23.27
N ARG A 95 -3.32 -25.33 23.49
CA ARG A 95 -3.28 -26.80 23.57
C ARG A 95 -2.81 -27.45 22.28
N GLU A 96 -3.31 -26.99 21.14
CA GLU A 96 -2.86 -27.47 19.83
C GLU A 96 -1.37 -27.18 19.61
N SER A 97 -0.92 -25.98 19.95
CA SER A 97 0.48 -25.58 19.79
C SER A 97 1.42 -26.41 20.67
N PHE A 98 1.05 -26.68 21.92
CA PHE A 98 1.81 -27.58 22.79
C PHE A 98 1.79 -29.03 22.25
N GLY A 99 0.66 -29.48 21.69
CA GLY A 99 0.55 -30.78 21.01
C GLY A 99 1.47 -30.91 19.80
N SER A 100 1.77 -29.80 19.11
CA SER A 100 2.73 -29.72 18.02
C SER A 100 4.20 -29.56 18.46
N GLY A 101 4.46 -29.52 19.77
CA GLY A 101 5.82 -29.54 20.33
C GLY A 101 6.44 -28.17 20.63
N TYR A 102 5.68 -27.07 20.50
CA TYR A 102 6.14 -25.76 20.96
C TYR A 102 6.29 -25.72 22.48
N ARG A 103 7.26 -24.97 23.00
CA ARG A 103 7.51 -24.83 24.44
C ARG A 103 7.07 -23.49 25.01
N LYS A 104 7.08 -22.43 24.22
CA LYS A 104 6.60 -21.11 24.63
C LYS A 104 5.65 -20.61 23.55
N VAL A 105 4.42 -20.32 23.91
CA VAL A 105 3.41 -19.84 22.97
C VAL A 105 2.97 -18.47 23.46
N VAL A 106 2.89 -17.52 22.55
CA VAL A 106 2.42 -16.15 22.81
C VAL A 106 1.29 -15.87 21.85
N ILE A 107 0.14 -15.42 22.37
CA ILE A 107 -1.00 -14.94 21.60
C ILE A 107 -1.03 -13.42 21.73
N ILE A 108 -1.18 -12.72 20.60
CA ILE A 108 -1.36 -11.27 20.56
C ILE A 108 -2.64 -10.88 19.82
N GLY A 109 -3.24 -9.76 20.24
CA GLY A 109 -4.28 -9.06 19.49
C GLY A 109 -3.71 -8.13 18.41
N THR A 110 -4.59 -7.38 17.75
CA THR A 110 -4.22 -6.39 16.72
C THR A 110 -4.65 -4.97 17.09
N ASP A 111 -5.18 -4.81 18.30
CA ASP A 111 -5.90 -3.60 18.70
C ASP A 111 -4.98 -2.52 19.31
N CYS A 112 -3.74 -2.86 19.67
CA CYS A 112 -2.74 -1.96 20.23
C CYS A 112 -1.70 -1.56 19.18
N PRO A 113 -1.73 -0.32 18.63
CA PRO A 113 -0.86 0.09 17.54
C PRO A 113 0.64 0.16 17.89
N GLU A 114 0.97 0.35 19.18
CA GLU A 114 2.36 0.39 19.67
C GLU A 114 2.96 -1.01 19.86
N LEU A 115 2.14 -2.07 19.76
CA LEU A 115 2.61 -3.45 19.81
C LEU A 115 3.62 -3.73 18.69
N GLY A 116 4.68 -4.43 19.04
CA GLY A 116 5.76 -4.75 18.11
C GLY A 116 6.71 -5.81 18.65
N ARG A 117 7.73 -6.15 17.86
CA ARG A 117 8.63 -7.27 18.15
C ARG A 117 9.29 -7.23 19.54
N GLY A 118 9.62 -6.03 20.04
CA GLY A 118 10.23 -5.87 21.37
C GLY A 118 9.39 -6.48 22.49
N HIS A 119 8.07 -6.24 22.49
CA HIS A 119 7.14 -6.80 23.46
C HIS A 119 7.05 -8.33 23.39
N VAL A 120 7.10 -8.88 22.17
CA VAL A 120 7.08 -10.34 21.96
C VAL A 120 8.36 -10.97 22.50
N ASP A 121 9.52 -10.39 22.19
CA ASP A 121 10.81 -10.89 22.68
C ASP A 121 10.89 -10.80 24.22
N GLU A 122 10.40 -9.72 24.81
CA GLU A 122 10.31 -9.56 26.26
C GLU A 122 9.38 -10.60 26.90
N ALA A 123 8.19 -10.84 26.33
CA ALA A 123 7.30 -11.89 26.81
C ALA A 123 7.97 -13.27 26.78
N LEU A 124 8.71 -13.58 25.71
CA LEU A 124 9.43 -14.83 25.57
C LEU A 124 10.57 -14.99 26.59
N VAL A 125 11.20 -13.89 27.01
CA VAL A 125 12.19 -13.86 28.09
C VAL A 125 11.51 -14.10 29.44
N LEU A 126 10.43 -13.39 29.74
CA LEU A 126 9.68 -13.55 30.98
C LEU A 126 9.12 -14.97 31.16
N LEU A 127 8.76 -15.64 30.05
CA LEU A 127 8.30 -17.04 30.05
C LEU A 127 9.37 -18.08 30.41
N GLU A 128 10.65 -17.71 30.54
CA GLU A 128 11.67 -18.61 31.08
C GLU A 128 11.41 -18.90 32.57
N ASP A 129 11.08 -17.85 33.32
CA ASP A 129 10.89 -17.93 34.78
C ASP A 129 9.41 -18.02 35.17
N ASN A 130 8.50 -17.45 34.36
CA ASN A 130 7.07 -17.40 34.68
C ASN A 130 6.27 -18.41 33.85
N PRO A 131 5.31 -19.15 34.46
CA PRO A 131 4.39 -20.02 33.71
C PRO A 131 3.45 -19.27 32.77
N ILE A 132 3.14 -18.01 33.09
CA ILE A 132 2.26 -17.13 32.32
C ILE A 132 2.82 -15.70 32.29
N VAL A 133 2.59 -15.01 31.18
CA VAL A 133 2.88 -13.59 30.99
C VAL A 133 1.67 -12.90 30.39
N LEU A 134 1.35 -11.68 30.85
CA LEU A 134 0.31 -10.83 30.27
C LEU A 134 0.89 -9.48 29.84
N GLY A 135 0.40 -8.96 28.72
CA GLY A 135 0.62 -7.57 28.29
C GLY A 135 -0.67 -6.76 28.46
N PRO A 136 -0.78 -5.91 29.49
CA PRO A 136 -2.00 -5.17 29.78
C PRO A 136 -2.40 -4.17 28.69
N SER A 137 -3.72 -4.00 28.47
CA SER A 137 -4.27 -2.90 27.69
C SER A 137 -5.03 -1.91 28.56
N THR A 138 -5.09 -0.66 28.13
CA THR A 138 -5.71 0.45 28.89
C THR A 138 -7.22 0.32 29.06
N ASP A 139 -7.92 -0.41 28.18
CA ASP A 139 -9.34 -0.76 28.32
C ASP A 139 -9.64 -1.75 29.47
N GLY A 140 -8.61 -2.23 30.17
CA GLY A 140 -8.72 -3.22 31.25
C GLY A 140 -8.72 -4.68 30.76
N GLY A 141 -8.37 -4.91 29.49
CA GLY A 141 -8.03 -6.20 28.92
C GLY A 141 -6.51 -6.46 28.89
N TYR A 142 -6.09 -7.29 27.94
CA TYR A 142 -4.68 -7.49 27.62
C TYR A 142 -4.48 -7.72 26.12
N TYR A 143 -3.45 -7.10 25.56
CA TYR A 143 -3.06 -7.27 24.15
C TYR A 143 -2.23 -8.53 23.92
N LEU A 144 -1.66 -9.12 24.99
CA LEU A 144 -0.78 -10.28 24.93
C LEU A 144 -1.06 -11.24 26.08
N ILE A 145 -1.09 -12.54 25.76
CA ILE A 145 -1.01 -13.63 26.74
C ILE A 145 0.02 -14.66 26.27
N GLY A 146 0.98 -14.98 27.13
CA GLY A 146 1.99 -15.99 26.91
C GLY A 146 1.89 -17.12 27.93
N ILE A 147 2.04 -18.36 27.50
CA ILE A 147 2.10 -19.53 28.38
C ILE A 147 3.25 -20.45 27.94
N ARG A 148 3.96 -21.02 28.91
CA ARG A 148 5.00 -22.04 28.64
C ARG A 148 4.47 -23.46 28.81
N SER A 149 5.08 -24.40 28.09
CA SER A 149 4.78 -25.83 28.19
C SER A 149 5.06 -26.34 29.60
N GLY A 150 4.21 -27.23 30.09
CA GLY A 150 4.30 -27.76 31.45
C GLY A 150 3.60 -26.91 32.50
N ALA A 151 2.98 -25.80 32.12
CA ALA A 151 2.04 -25.11 32.99
C ALA A 151 0.90 -26.07 33.43
N PRO A 152 0.51 -26.05 34.71
CA PRO A 152 -0.46 -27.00 35.24
C PRO A 152 -1.86 -26.72 34.70
N GLU A 153 -2.70 -27.76 34.64
CA GLU A 153 -4.09 -27.66 34.18
C GLU A 153 -4.93 -26.66 35.00
N GLY A 154 -4.58 -26.46 36.28
CA GLY A 154 -5.20 -25.45 37.14
C GLY A 154 -5.07 -24.03 36.60
N LEU A 155 -3.94 -23.70 35.94
CA LEU A 155 -3.75 -22.39 35.30
C LEU A 155 -4.72 -22.19 34.14
N PHE A 156 -4.85 -23.18 33.25
CA PHE A 156 -5.75 -23.10 32.10
C PHE A 156 -7.21 -22.90 32.54
N ASN A 157 -7.64 -23.60 33.58
CA ASN A 157 -8.97 -23.40 34.14
C ASN A 157 -9.15 -21.98 34.69
N ALA A 158 -8.15 -21.47 35.42
CA ALA A 158 -8.19 -20.14 36.03
C ALA A 158 -8.28 -19.01 34.98
N VAL A 159 -7.53 -19.11 33.88
CA VAL A 159 -7.41 -17.98 32.91
C VAL A 159 -8.33 -18.07 31.70
N PHE A 160 -9.05 -19.19 31.48
CA PHE A 160 -9.91 -19.36 30.30
C PHE A 160 -11.39 -19.66 30.57
N ARG A 161 -11.78 -20.22 31.73
CA ARG A 161 -13.17 -20.69 31.93
C ARG A 161 -14.13 -19.65 32.49
N ASP A 162 -13.75 -18.97 33.56
CA ASP A 162 -14.65 -18.09 34.34
C ASP A 162 -14.27 -16.60 34.21
N ILE A 163 -13.57 -16.24 33.13
CA ILE A 163 -13.18 -14.86 32.85
C ILE A 163 -14.32 -14.12 32.13
N PRO A 164 -14.75 -12.93 32.60
CA PRO A 164 -15.84 -12.17 32.00
C PRO A 164 -15.38 -11.44 30.72
N TRP A 165 -15.18 -12.20 29.63
CA TRP A 165 -14.72 -11.67 28.34
C TRP A 165 -15.61 -10.53 27.81
N GLY A 166 -14.98 -9.47 27.29
CA GLY A 166 -15.68 -8.30 26.76
C GLY A 166 -16.10 -7.27 27.81
N THR A 167 -15.53 -7.34 29.02
CA THR A 167 -15.69 -6.34 30.09
C THR A 167 -14.37 -5.62 30.36
N GLY A 168 -14.41 -4.42 30.94
CA GLY A 168 -13.20 -3.64 31.28
C GLY A 168 -12.44 -4.12 32.52
N ASN A 169 -12.75 -5.32 33.03
CA ASN A 169 -12.10 -5.88 34.23
C ASN A 169 -11.36 -7.19 33.93
N VAL A 170 -11.29 -7.62 32.66
CA VAL A 170 -10.72 -8.91 32.24
C VAL A 170 -9.30 -9.11 32.79
N LEU A 171 -8.45 -8.09 32.72
CA LEU A 171 -7.09 -8.12 33.25
C LEU A 171 -7.07 -8.39 34.76
N SER A 172 -7.81 -7.58 35.52
CA SER A 172 -7.85 -7.68 36.98
C SER A 172 -8.36 -9.05 37.45
N GLU A 173 -9.41 -9.57 36.81
CA GLU A 173 -9.94 -10.90 37.11
C GLU A 173 -8.94 -12.00 36.75
N THR A 174 -8.23 -11.87 35.62
CA THR A 174 -7.20 -12.84 35.22
C THR A 174 -6.02 -12.83 36.20
N ILE A 175 -5.54 -11.66 36.63
CA ILE A 175 -4.46 -11.53 37.62
C ILE A 175 -4.86 -12.19 38.93
N ASN A 176 -6.08 -11.92 39.41
CA ASN A 176 -6.60 -12.53 40.64
C ASN A 176 -6.70 -14.05 40.51
N ALA A 177 -7.24 -14.55 39.38
CA ALA A 177 -7.35 -15.98 39.11
C ALA A 177 -5.98 -16.68 39.08
N VAL A 178 -4.96 -16.05 38.49
CA VAL A 178 -3.57 -16.59 38.52
C VAL A 178 -3.01 -16.59 39.94
N ALA A 179 -3.22 -15.51 40.71
CA ALA A 179 -2.74 -15.42 42.09
C ALA A 179 -3.32 -16.54 42.98
N GLU A 180 -4.59 -16.92 42.78
CA GLU A 180 -5.22 -18.04 43.49
C GLU A 180 -4.57 -19.41 43.20
N THR A 181 -3.90 -19.56 42.06
CA THR A 181 -3.15 -20.78 41.74
C THR A 181 -1.79 -20.85 42.45
N GLY A 182 -1.30 -19.74 43.02
CA GLY A 182 0.03 -19.62 43.62
C GLY A 182 1.19 -19.66 42.61
N LEU A 183 0.90 -19.46 41.32
CA LEU A 183 1.89 -19.40 40.25
C LEU A 183 2.39 -17.98 40.02
N ASP A 184 3.65 -17.85 39.60
CA ASP A 184 4.23 -16.57 39.21
C ASP A 184 3.61 -16.04 37.91
N LEU A 185 3.49 -14.72 37.81
CA LEU A 185 2.95 -14.01 36.67
C LEU A 185 3.95 -12.94 36.23
N GLY A 186 4.36 -12.99 34.96
CA GLY A 186 5.06 -11.87 34.33
C GLY A 186 4.06 -10.84 33.78
N LEU A 187 4.38 -9.57 33.93
CA LEU A 187 3.61 -8.46 33.34
C LEU A 187 4.55 -7.63 32.46
N LEU A 188 4.10 -7.29 31.26
CA LEU A 188 4.71 -6.28 30.41
C LEU A 188 4.15 -4.89 30.74
N ASP A 189 4.69 -3.87 30.09
CA ASP A 189 4.15 -2.52 30.12
C ASP A 189 2.74 -2.43 29.49
N ASP A 190 1.95 -1.48 29.96
CA ASP A 190 0.61 -1.19 29.45
C ASP A 190 0.70 -0.57 28.04
N LEU A 191 -0.19 -1.00 27.13
CA LEU A 191 -0.36 -0.38 25.81
C LEU A 191 -1.76 0.18 25.61
N ASP A 192 -1.85 1.28 24.86
CA ASP A 192 -3.12 1.86 24.43
C ASP A 192 -3.75 1.00 23.31
N ASP A 193 -5.01 0.62 23.49
CA ASP A 193 -5.83 -0.04 22.48
C ASP A 193 -6.75 0.95 21.73
N VAL A 194 -7.23 0.55 20.56
CA VAL A 194 -8.11 1.39 19.72
C VAL A 194 -9.46 0.72 19.55
N ASP A 195 -10.44 1.04 20.40
CA ASP A 195 -11.78 0.43 20.32
C ASP A 195 -12.91 1.45 20.07
N GLY A 196 -12.78 2.65 20.64
CA GLY A 196 -13.71 3.77 20.49
C GLY A 196 -13.16 4.95 19.67
N PRO A 197 -14.02 5.88 19.22
CA PRO A 197 -13.58 7.07 18.47
C PRO A 197 -12.54 7.93 19.18
N GLU A 198 -12.60 7.99 20.51
CA GLU A 198 -11.64 8.66 21.38
C GLU A 198 -10.21 8.10 21.23
N ASP A 199 -10.08 6.82 20.89
CA ASP A 199 -8.81 6.12 20.84
C ASP A 199 -8.10 6.26 19.49
N LEU A 200 -8.79 6.82 18.48
CA LEU A 200 -8.23 7.00 17.13
C LEU A 200 -6.91 7.81 17.14
N VAL A 201 -6.72 8.67 18.14
CA VAL A 201 -5.47 9.41 18.34
C VAL A 201 -4.26 8.47 18.53
N HIS A 202 -4.43 7.32 19.17
CA HIS A 202 -3.36 6.33 19.36
C HIS A 202 -2.99 5.67 18.03
N TRP A 203 -3.99 5.38 17.20
CA TRP A 203 -3.76 4.91 15.82
C TRP A 203 -3.03 5.95 14.98
N GLU A 204 -3.48 7.21 14.97
CA GLU A 204 -2.86 8.28 14.18
C GLU A 204 -1.39 8.50 14.57
N LYS A 205 -1.10 8.48 15.87
CA LYS A 205 0.27 8.59 16.40
C LYS A 205 1.15 7.42 15.95
N ALA A 206 0.66 6.19 16.06
CA ALA A 206 1.42 5.00 15.68
C ALA A 206 1.59 4.88 14.15
N ALA A 207 0.54 5.17 13.38
CA ALA A 207 0.59 5.18 11.91
C ALA A 207 1.56 6.24 11.38
N ALA A 208 1.71 7.37 12.09
CA ALA A 208 2.72 8.38 11.76
C ALA A 208 4.15 7.94 12.11
N ALA A 209 4.33 7.07 13.12
CA ALA A 209 5.62 6.57 13.58
C ALA A 209 6.08 5.29 12.86
N ALA A 210 5.16 4.51 12.29
CA ALA A 210 5.43 3.26 11.59
C ALA A 210 6.28 3.49 10.31
N PRO A 211 7.24 2.61 9.99
CA PRO A 211 7.87 2.59 8.67
C PRO A 211 6.79 2.40 7.59
N LYS A 212 6.83 3.20 6.52
CA LYS A 212 5.76 3.29 5.50
C LYS A 212 5.67 2.07 4.58
N ALA A 213 6.29 0.95 4.94
CA ALA A 213 6.51 -0.22 4.10
C ALA A 213 5.26 -1.13 3.94
N HIS A 214 4.22 -0.96 4.77
CA HIS A 214 3.10 -1.92 4.83
C HIS A 214 1.71 -1.34 4.59
N ARG A 215 1.56 -0.02 4.39
CA ARG A 215 0.29 0.55 3.91
C ARG A 215 0.10 0.19 2.45
N LYS A 216 -1.05 -0.37 2.06
CA LYS A 216 -1.43 -0.49 0.64
C LYS A 216 -1.46 0.90 0.01
N LEU A 217 -0.42 1.24 -0.76
CA LEU A 217 -0.29 2.55 -1.38
C LEU A 217 -1.43 2.79 -2.37
N THR A 218 -2.13 3.90 -2.18
CA THR A 218 -3.21 4.33 -3.07
C THR A 218 -2.65 5.04 -4.31
N ILE A 219 -3.34 4.91 -5.45
CA ILE A 219 -2.90 5.48 -6.73
C ILE A 219 -3.95 6.47 -7.23
N SER A 220 -3.53 7.68 -7.56
CA SER A 220 -4.30 8.65 -8.35
C SER A 220 -3.73 8.75 -9.76
N ILE A 221 -4.55 8.43 -10.75
CA ILE A 221 -4.22 8.57 -12.17
C ILE A 221 -4.62 9.97 -12.62
N VAL A 222 -3.65 10.73 -13.08
CA VAL A 222 -3.85 12.06 -13.65
C VAL A 222 -3.73 11.99 -15.18
N ILE A 223 -4.81 12.34 -15.87
CA ILE A 223 -4.92 12.30 -17.33
C ILE A 223 -5.02 13.74 -17.86
N PRO A 224 -3.92 14.33 -18.39
CA PRO A 224 -4.01 15.62 -19.07
C PRO A 224 -4.70 15.45 -20.42
N THR A 225 -5.78 16.20 -20.64
CA THR A 225 -6.70 15.98 -21.76
C THR A 225 -6.97 17.26 -22.54
N PHE A 226 -6.83 17.20 -23.87
CA PHE A 226 -7.21 18.29 -24.77
C PHE A 226 -7.61 17.71 -26.13
N ASN A 227 -8.91 17.74 -26.44
CA ASN A 227 -9.50 17.21 -27.67
C ASN A 227 -9.11 15.74 -27.95
N GLU A 228 -9.48 14.83 -27.05
CA GLU A 228 -9.19 13.39 -27.14
C GLU A 228 -10.47 12.54 -27.14
N LYS A 229 -11.57 13.05 -27.72
CA LYS A 229 -12.89 12.37 -27.75
C LYS A 229 -12.81 10.95 -28.33
N GLU A 230 -11.91 10.71 -29.26
CA GLU A 230 -11.71 9.40 -29.91
C GLU A 230 -11.20 8.32 -28.93
N TRP A 231 -10.44 8.69 -27.90
CA TRP A 231 -9.68 7.74 -27.07
C TRP A 231 -10.14 7.71 -25.62
N ILE A 232 -10.57 8.86 -25.09
CA ILE A 232 -10.80 9.04 -23.66
C ILE A 232 -11.84 8.05 -23.10
N ASP A 233 -12.92 7.81 -23.84
CA ASP A 233 -14.02 6.92 -23.44
C ASP A 233 -13.53 5.48 -23.18
N SER A 234 -12.83 4.91 -24.17
CA SER A 234 -12.24 3.56 -24.07
C SER A 234 -11.13 3.44 -23.02
N LEU A 235 -10.46 4.55 -22.69
CA LEU A 235 -9.48 4.57 -21.62
C LEU A 235 -10.19 4.54 -20.26
N LEU A 236 -11.19 5.40 -20.07
CA LEU A 236 -11.92 5.51 -18.82
C LEU A 236 -12.68 4.23 -18.48
N GLU A 237 -13.34 3.59 -19.46
CA GLU A 237 -14.02 2.29 -19.25
C GLU A 237 -13.07 1.22 -18.68
N ARG A 238 -11.83 1.17 -19.17
CA ARG A 238 -10.82 0.24 -18.65
C ARG A 238 -10.38 0.60 -17.25
N LEU A 239 -10.18 1.89 -16.96
CA LEU A 239 -9.73 2.33 -15.65
C LEU A 239 -10.80 2.20 -14.56
N GLU A 240 -12.08 2.40 -14.89
CA GLU A 240 -13.20 2.18 -13.96
C GLU A 240 -13.31 0.74 -13.47
N SER A 241 -12.85 -0.22 -14.28
CA SER A 241 -12.83 -1.63 -13.90
C SER A 241 -11.75 -1.97 -12.85
N VAL A 242 -10.84 -1.04 -12.56
CA VAL A 242 -9.71 -1.24 -11.64
C VAL A 242 -10.10 -0.76 -10.24
N PRO A 243 -10.24 -1.69 -9.26
CA PRO A 243 -10.69 -1.31 -7.92
C PRO A 243 -9.61 -0.52 -7.15
N GLY A 244 -10.03 0.53 -6.46
CA GLY A 244 -9.17 1.26 -5.51
C GLY A 244 -8.21 2.27 -6.15
N VAL A 245 -8.46 2.67 -7.40
CA VAL A 245 -7.70 3.72 -8.10
C VAL A 245 -8.56 4.96 -8.27
N GLU A 246 -8.03 6.13 -7.92
CA GLU A 246 -8.66 7.42 -8.19
C GLU A 246 -8.30 7.85 -9.62
N VAL A 247 -9.26 8.28 -10.42
CA VAL A 247 -9.03 8.76 -11.79
C VAL A 247 -9.43 10.23 -11.89
N ILE A 248 -8.49 11.05 -12.36
CA ILE A 248 -8.61 12.50 -12.46
C ILE A 248 -8.29 12.92 -13.89
N VAL A 249 -9.28 13.44 -14.59
CA VAL A 249 -9.10 14.05 -15.91
C VAL A 249 -8.90 15.55 -15.73
N SER A 250 -7.76 16.07 -16.20
CA SER A 250 -7.49 17.50 -16.22
C SER A 250 -7.67 18.07 -17.63
N ASP A 251 -8.79 18.73 -17.85
CA ASP A 251 -9.15 19.27 -19.17
C ASP A 251 -8.53 20.65 -19.41
N GLY A 252 -7.89 20.81 -20.57
CA GLY A 252 -7.23 22.04 -20.99
C GLY A 252 -8.11 22.96 -21.84
N GLY A 253 -9.45 22.82 -21.77
CA GLY A 253 -10.40 23.55 -22.58
C GLY A 253 -10.75 22.83 -23.88
N SER A 254 -11.11 21.55 -23.81
CA SER A 254 -11.54 20.77 -24.97
C SER A 254 -12.85 21.31 -25.59
N THR A 255 -13.00 21.14 -26.91
CA THR A 255 -14.15 21.63 -27.69
C THR A 255 -14.75 20.59 -28.63
N ASP A 256 -14.27 19.35 -28.59
CA ASP A 256 -14.59 18.27 -29.54
C ASP A 256 -15.56 17.20 -28.98
N GLY A 257 -16.17 17.46 -27.82
CA GLY A 257 -17.04 16.50 -27.13
C GLY A 257 -16.34 15.66 -26.05
N THR A 258 -15.05 15.92 -25.79
CA THR A 258 -14.23 15.17 -24.80
C THR A 258 -14.79 15.24 -23.38
N LEU A 259 -15.23 16.42 -22.94
CA LEU A 259 -15.74 16.62 -21.58
C LEU A 259 -17.04 15.84 -21.37
N GLU A 260 -17.93 15.85 -22.37
CA GLU A 260 -19.17 15.07 -22.37
C GLU A 260 -18.91 13.56 -22.31
N ALA A 261 -17.79 13.09 -22.89
CA ALA A 261 -17.36 11.70 -22.72
C ALA A 261 -16.99 11.41 -21.26
N CYS A 262 -16.17 12.29 -20.66
CA CYS A 262 -15.68 12.12 -19.31
C CYS A 262 -16.82 12.08 -18.27
N LEU A 263 -17.86 12.89 -18.47
CA LEU A 263 -19.03 12.96 -17.57
C LEU A 263 -19.89 11.68 -17.57
N ALA A 264 -19.69 10.76 -18.52
CA ALA A 264 -20.36 9.46 -18.53
C ALA A 264 -19.74 8.46 -17.51
N HIS A 265 -18.56 8.78 -16.96
CA HIS A 265 -17.80 7.91 -16.07
C HIS A 265 -17.76 8.47 -14.63
N LYS A 266 -17.57 7.58 -13.66
CA LYS A 266 -17.41 7.88 -12.22
C LYS A 266 -15.98 8.33 -11.92
N ILE A 267 -15.60 9.47 -12.48
CA ILE A 267 -14.26 10.05 -12.34
C ILE A 267 -14.33 11.50 -11.85
N HIS A 268 -13.18 12.04 -11.44
CA HIS A 268 -13.07 13.46 -11.13
C HIS A 268 -12.59 14.20 -12.37
N VAL A 269 -13.30 15.25 -12.79
CA VAL A 269 -12.85 16.14 -13.87
C VAL A 269 -12.51 17.50 -13.29
N VAL A 270 -11.36 18.05 -13.67
CA VAL A 270 -10.90 19.38 -13.25
C VAL A 270 -10.51 20.24 -14.44
N ASP A 271 -10.93 21.49 -14.41
CA ASP A 271 -10.51 22.49 -15.39
C ASP A 271 -9.06 22.92 -15.15
N SER A 272 -8.32 23.11 -16.23
CA SER A 272 -6.95 23.60 -16.26
C SER A 272 -6.73 24.58 -17.41
N GLN A 273 -5.67 25.38 -17.31
CA GLN A 273 -5.15 26.08 -18.48
C GLN A 273 -4.60 25.09 -19.52
N PRO A 274 -4.61 25.45 -20.83
CA PRO A 274 -4.03 24.64 -21.86
C PRO A 274 -2.53 24.44 -21.65
N GLY A 275 -2.06 23.21 -21.76
CA GLY A 275 -0.64 22.88 -21.66
C GLY A 275 -0.40 21.69 -20.76
N ARG A 276 0.40 20.74 -21.24
CA ARG A 276 0.56 19.45 -20.58
C ARG A 276 1.00 19.57 -19.12
N ALA A 277 2.04 20.38 -18.87
CA ALA A 277 2.55 20.60 -17.52
C ALA A 277 1.49 21.19 -16.59
N ALA A 278 0.76 22.23 -17.04
CA ALA A 278 -0.30 22.86 -16.26
C ALA A 278 -1.41 21.86 -15.90
N GLN A 279 -1.85 21.06 -16.88
CA GLN A 279 -2.90 20.05 -16.68
C GLN A 279 -2.45 18.93 -15.73
N MET A 280 -1.23 18.42 -15.89
CA MET A 280 -0.69 17.40 -14.98
C MET A 280 -0.53 17.92 -13.56
N ASN A 281 -0.03 19.15 -13.38
CA ASN A 281 0.08 19.78 -12.06
C ASN A 281 -1.28 20.01 -11.43
N ARG A 282 -2.25 20.52 -12.20
CA ARG A 282 -3.61 20.80 -11.73
C ARG A 282 -4.32 19.52 -11.27
N GLY A 283 -4.19 18.44 -12.03
CA GLY A 283 -4.71 17.13 -11.61
C GLY A 283 -4.02 16.58 -10.37
N ALA A 284 -2.69 16.77 -10.25
CA ALA A 284 -1.94 16.36 -9.08
C ALA A 284 -2.28 17.14 -7.80
N GLU A 285 -2.72 18.40 -7.91
CA GLU A 285 -3.13 19.23 -6.77
C GLU A 285 -4.38 18.70 -6.06
N VAL A 286 -5.30 18.09 -6.81
CA VAL A 286 -6.57 17.56 -6.29
C VAL A 286 -6.51 16.05 -6.02
N ALA A 287 -5.36 15.42 -6.23
CA ALA A 287 -5.16 13.99 -6.06
C ALA A 287 -4.94 13.62 -4.59
N HIS A 288 -5.55 12.51 -4.18
CA HIS A 288 -5.50 12.03 -2.79
C HIS A 288 -4.58 10.82 -2.58
N GLY A 289 -4.11 10.21 -3.67
CA GLY A 289 -3.30 9.00 -3.66
C GLY A 289 -1.89 9.22 -3.14
N ASP A 290 -1.34 8.19 -2.49
CA ASP A 290 0.07 8.15 -2.06
C ASP A 290 1.02 8.19 -3.27
N ILE A 291 0.57 7.67 -4.40
CA ILE A 291 1.27 7.62 -5.68
C ILE A 291 0.45 8.37 -6.74
N LEU A 292 1.11 9.25 -7.48
CA LEU A 292 0.57 9.89 -8.67
C LEU A 292 1.05 9.13 -9.91
N LEU A 293 0.13 8.74 -10.79
CA LEU A 293 0.41 8.13 -12.09
C LEU A 293 -0.06 9.06 -13.21
N PHE A 294 0.88 9.60 -14.00
CA PHE A 294 0.56 10.46 -15.13
C PHE A 294 0.38 9.63 -16.39
N LEU A 295 -0.82 9.66 -16.97
CA LEU A 295 -1.21 8.81 -18.08
C LEU A 295 -1.77 9.64 -19.24
N HIS A 296 -1.30 9.43 -20.45
CA HIS A 296 -1.87 10.10 -21.63
C HIS A 296 -3.10 9.36 -22.15
N ALA A 297 -4.05 10.10 -22.70
CA ALA A 297 -5.29 9.55 -23.27
C ALA A 297 -5.06 8.51 -24.38
N ASP A 298 -3.94 8.61 -25.11
CA ASP A 298 -3.56 7.69 -26.19
C ASP A 298 -2.64 6.54 -25.73
N THR A 299 -2.51 6.33 -24.42
CA THR A 299 -1.64 5.32 -23.82
C THR A 299 -2.43 4.34 -22.96
N SER A 300 -2.17 3.05 -23.15
CA SER A 300 -2.79 1.95 -22.41
C SER A 300 -1.82 1.36 -21.40
N LEU A 301 -2.30 1.16 -20.17
CA LEU A 301 -1.55 0.48 -19.11
C LEU A 301 -1.65 -1.04 -19.27
N PRO A 302 -0.65 -1.80 -18.77
CA PRO A 302 -0.74 -3.25 -18.68
C PRO A 302 -1.76 -3.68 -17.62
N ASP A 303 -2.31 -4.89 -17.77
CA ASP A 303 -3.14 -5.50 -16.72
C ASP A 303 -2.33 -5.66 -15.43
N GLY A 304 -2.95 -5.37 -14.28
CA GLY A 304 -2.28 -5.47 -12.97
C GLY A 304 -1.22 -4.39 -12.72
N PHE A 305 -1.28 -3.25 -13.42
CA PHE A 305 -0.32 -2.16 -13.27
C PHE A 305 -0.24 -1.63 -11.82
N GLU A 306 -1.37 -1.61 -11.10
CA GLU A 306 -1.48 -1.16 -9.73
C GLU A 306 -0.67 -2.05 -8.79
N THR A 307 -0.72 -3.36 -9.02
CA THR A 307 0.08 -4.35 -8.29
C THR A 307 1.57 -4.20 -8.62
N ALA A 308 1.93 -3.97 -9.89
CA ALA A 308 3.32 -3.77 -10.32
C ALA A 308 3.93 -2.50 -9.71
N ILE A 309 3.18 -1.39 -9.73
CA ILE A 309 3.56 -0.13 -9.10
C ILE A 309 3.70 -0.32 -7.59
N GLY A 310 2.70 -0.94 -6.94
CA GLY A 310 2.70 -1.22 -5.51
C GLY A 310 3.97 -1.97 -5.09
N ARG A 311 4.30 -3.08 -5.77
CA ARG A 311 5.50 -3.88 -5.52
C ARG A 311 6.79 -3.05 -5.64
N ALA A 312 6.89 -2.22 -6.67
CA ALA A 312 8.05 -1.38 -6.90
C ALA A 312 8.20 -0.29 -5.82
N MET A 313 7.07 0.20 -5.30
CA MET A 313 6.98 1.25 -4.29
C MET A 313 6.95 0.72 -2.84
N ILE A 314 7.08 -0.59 -2.60
CA ILE A 314 7.36 -1.12 -1.26
C ILE A 314 8.67 -0.53 -0.72
N ARG A 315 9.65 -0.38 -1.59
CA ARG A 315 10.95 0.20 -1.26
C ARG A 315 10.85 1.72 -1.08
N GLU A 316 11.15 2.21 0.12
CA GLU A 316 11.11 3.65 0.41
C GLU A 316 12.14 4.46 -0.41
N ASP A 317 13.27 3.86 -0.79
CA ASP A 317 14.27 4.52 -1.64
C ASP A 317 13.80 4.75 -3.08
N VAL A 318 12.74 4.08 -3.51
CA VAL A 318 12.12 4.28 -4.83
C VAL A 318 11.15 5.46 -4.75
N VAL A 319 11.48 6.55 -5.43
CA VAL A 319 10.68 7.79 -5.42
C VAL A 319 9.80 7.93 -6.67
N ALA A 320 10.19 7.29 -7.78
CA ALA A 320 9.47 7.34 -9.05
C ALA A 320 9.81 6.14 -9.94
N GLY A 321 9.02 5.97 -11.00
CA GLY A 321 9.32 5.04 -12.06
C GLY A 321 8.46 5.25 -13.29
N ALA A 322 8.62 4.35 -14.25
CA ALA A 322 7.81 4.28 -15.47
C ALA A 322 7.73 2.84 -15.97
N PHE A 323 6.84 2.59 -16.92
CA PHE A 323 6.74 1.33 -17.64
C PHE A 323 7.68 1.30 -18.84
N ARG A 324 7.90 0.09 -19.38
CA ARG A 324 8.52 -0.03 -20.69
C ARG A 324 7.61 0.56 -21.76
N PHE A 325 8.24 1.21 -22.74
CA PHE A 325 7.56 1.77 -23.89
C PHE A 325 7.30 0.70 -24.95
N ALA A 326 6.07 0.63 -25.45
CA ALA A 326 5.73 -0.02 -26.71
C ALA A 326 4.70 0.80 -27.50
N VAL A 327 4.54 0.46 -28.77
CA VAL A 327 3.61 1.13 -29.68
C VAL A 327 2.62 0.12 -30.28
N ASP A 328 1.37 0.55 -30.46
CA ASP A 328 0.29 -0.24 -31.09
C ASP A 328 0.47 -0.51 -32.60
N TYR A 329 1.71 -0.41 -33.11
CA TYR A 329 2.04 -0.58 -34.53
C TYR A 329 3.29 -1.42 -34.73
N ARG A 330 3.10 -2.62 -35.28
CA ARG A 330 4.18 -3.57 -35.55
C ARG A 330 4.90 -3.24 -36.86
N SER A 331 6.14 -2.80 -36.75
CA SER A 331 7.09 -2.75 -37.87
C SER A 331 8.53 -2.91 -37.37
N ALA A 332 9.45 -3.35 -38.24
CA ALA A 332 10.86 -3.50 -37.88
C ALA A 332 11.47 -2.16 -37.39
N ALA A 333 11.08 -1.04 -38.02
CA ALA A 333 11.51 0.29 -37.62
C ALA A 333 10.99 0.66 -36.22
N MET A 334 9.71 0.38 -35.92
CA MET A 334 9.17 0.62 -34.57
C MET A 334 9.83 -0.25 -33.51
N GLY A 335 10.14 -1.52 -33.81
CA GLY A 335 10.88 -2.37 -32.87
C GLY A 335 12.28 -1.81 -32.54
N ILE A 336 12.91 -1.07 -33.45
CA ILE A 336 14.15 -0.33 -33.14
C ILE A 336 13.85 0.86 -32.21
N VAL A 337 12.80 1.64 -32.50
CA VAL A 337 12.39 2.79 -31.68
C VAL A 337 12.11 2.35 -30.23
N GLU A 338 11.35 1.28 -30.05
CA GLU A 338 11.03 0.71 -28.74
C GLU A 338 12.29 0.29 -27.98
N ARG A 339 13.21 -0.43 -28.63
CA ARG A 339 14.47 -0.85 -28.01
C ARG A 339 15.34 0.35 -27.59
N LEU A 340 15.42 1.38 -28.43
CA LEU A 340 16.19 2.59 -28.13
C LEU A 340 15.57 3.38 -26.98
N ALA A 341 14.24 3.55 -26.99
CA ALA A 341 13.51 4.22 -25.92
C ALA A 341 13.69 3.49 -24.58
N ASN A 342 13.53 2.16 -24.55
CA ASN A 342 13.70 1.35 -23.35
C ASN A 342 15.15 1.31 -22.85
N ARG A 343 16.14 1.27 -23.75
CA ARG A 343 17.56 1.36 -23.36
C ARG A 343 17.89 2.72 -22.73
N ARG A 344 17.36 3.81 -23.28
CA ARG A 344 17.49 5.16 -22.71
C ARG A 344 16.81 5.25 -21.34
N SER A 345 15.64 4.63 -21.19
CA SER A 345 14.86 4.62 -19.95
C SER A 345 15.61 3.97 -18.79
N ARG A 346 16.41 2.93 -19.05
CA ARG A 346 17.29 2.31 -18.06
C ARG A 346 18.36 3.25 -17.50
N LEU A 347 18.64 4.37 -18.17
CA LEU A 347 19.52 5.45 -17.68
C LEU A 347 18.75 6.52 -16.89
N GLY A 348 17.47 6.28 -16.60
CA GLY A 348 16.59 7.20 -15.87
C GLY A 348 16.07 8.37 -16.72
N ILE A 349 16.12 8.25 -18.05
CA ILE A 349 15.55 9.23 -18.98
C ILE A 349 14.26 8.65 -19.57
N VAL A 350 13.15 8.98 -18.91
CA VAL A 350 11.79 8.54 -19.25
C VAL A 350 10.93 9.74 -19.65
N PHE A 351 9.89 9.48 -20.43
CA PHE A 351 8.94 10.48 -20.93
C PHE A 351 7.51 9.99 -20.65
N GLY A 352 6.52 10.88 -20.77
CA GLY A 352 5.15 10.57 -20.37
C GLY A 352 4.47 9.44 -21.16
N ASP A 353 4.98 9.09 -22.35
CA ASP A 353 4.51 7.91 -23.12
C ASP A 353 4.84 6.57 -22.44
N GLN A 354 5.51 6.61 -21.29
CA GLN A 354 5.85 5.46 -20.46
C GLN A 354 5.04 5.39 -19.17
N ALA A 355 4.03 6.26 -19.03
CA ALA A 355 3.20 6.43 -17.83
C ALA A 355 4.04 6.58 -16.54
N ILE A 356 4.45 7.81 -16.25
CA ILE A 356 5.33 8.13 -15.12
C ILE A 356 4.53 8.01 -13.83
N PHE A 357 5.03 7.21 -12.88
CA PHE A 357 4.49 7.14 -11.52
C PHE A 357 5.49 7.69 -10.50
N VAL A 358 5.00 8.38 -9.49
CA VAL A 358 5.83 9.09 -8.49
C VAL A 358 5.13 9.15 -7.15
N ARG A 359 5.89 9.07 -6.06
CA ARG A 359 5.35 9.33 -4.72
C ARG A 359 4.87 10.77 -4.63
N ALA A 360 3.65 10.98 -4.16
CA ALA A 360 3.06 12.32 -4.08
C ALA A 360 3.95 13.33 -3.28
N PRO A 361 4.59 12.95 -2.15
CA PRO A 361 5.54 13.84 -1.46
C PRO A 361 6.77 14.21 -2.30
N ALA A 362 7.33 13.25 -3.05
CA ALA A 362 8.51 13.49 -3.89
C ALA A 362 8.17 14.41 -5.08
N PHE A 363 6.98 14.24 -5.67
CA PHE A 363 6.47 15.14 -6.71
C PHE A 363 6.31 16.57 -6.20
N ARG A 364 5.69 16.75 -5.03
CA ARG A 364 5.54 18.07 -4.39
C ARG A 364 6.89 18.71 -4.06
N LEU A 365 7.83 17.93 -3.52
CA LEU A 365 9.19 18.40 -3.23
C LEU A 365 9.98 18.76 -4.49
N ALA A 366 9.73 18.08 -5.61
CA ALA A 366 10.32 18.41 -6.91
C ALA A 366 9.75 19.69 -7.55
N GLY A 367 8.68 20.26 -6.98
CA GLY A 367 7.99 21.44 -7.51
C GLY A 367 7.04 21.13 -8.67
N GLY A 368 6.67 19.85 -8.86
CA GLY A 368 5.83 19.40 -9.96
C GLY A 368 6.51 19.47 -11.34
N PHE A 369 5.69 19.41 -12.40
CA PHE A 369 6.17 19.63 -13.76
C PHE A 369 6.50 21.12 -13.96
N PRO A 370 7.67 21.48 -14.51
CA PRO A 370 7.96 22.87 -14.80
C PRO A 370 7.06 23.41 -15.90
N ASP A 371 6.67 24.67 -15.78
CA ASP A 371 5.91 25.39 -16.81
C ASP A 371 6.81 25.68 -18.02
N GLN A 372 6.86 24.72 -18.94
CA GLN A 372 7.61 24.81 -20.18
C GLN A 372 6.91 24.04 -21.32
N PRO A 373 7.09 24.46 -22.59
CA PRO A 373 6.32 23.92 -23.71
C PRO A 373 6.73 22.51 -24.16
N ILE A 374 7.90 22.03 -23.74
CA ILE A 374 8.43 20.69 -24.04
C ILE A 374 9.53 20.35 -23.03
N MET A 375 9.80 19.06 -22.82
CA MET A 375 10.84 18.51 -21.92
C MET A 375 10.52 18.62 -20.43
N GLU A 376 9.27 18.90 -20.09
CA GLU A 376 8.73 18.92 -18.73
C GLU A 376 8.96 17.58 -18.01
N ASP A 377 8.69 16.46 -18.69
CA ASP A 377 8.93 15.11 -18.16
C ASP A 377 10.40 14.90 -17.79
N TYR A 378 11.31 15.27 -18.70
CA TYR A 378 12.75 15.11 -18.50
C TYR A 378 13.23 15.87 -17.27
N GLN A 379 12.75 17.11 -17.10
CA GLN A 379 13.17 17.96 -16.00
C GLN A 379 12.64 17.43 -14.66
N LEU A 380 11.37 17.00 -14.61
CA LEU A 380 10.81 16.33 -13.42
C LEU A 380 11.64 15.10 -13.04
N MET A 381 11.90 14.20 -13.99
CA MET A 381 12.67 12.97 -13.74
C MET A 381 14.12 13.24 -13.36
N ARG A 382 14.70 14.36 -13.81
CA ARG A 382 16.01 14.82 -13.36
C ARG A 382 15.97 15.27 -11.90
N HIS A 383 14.95 16.00 -11.46
CA HIS A 383 14.80 16.40 -10.05
C HIS A 383 14.57 15.18 -9.15
N LEU A 384 13.69 14.25 -9.56
CA LEU A 384 13.36 13.05 -8.78
C LEU A 384 14.57 12.12 -8.60
N ARG A 385 15.43 11.99 -9.61
CA ARG A 385 16.70 11.24 -9.47
C ARG A 385 17.66 11.83 -8.43
N GLY A 386 17.53 13.12 -8.12
CA GLY A 386 18.27 13.76 -7.03
C GLY A 386 17.69 13.45 -5.64
N GLN A 387 16.45 12.97 -5.56
CA GLN A 387 15.75 12.67 -4.31
C GLN A 387 15.76 11.17 -3.96
N GLY A 388 15.93 10.28 -4.95
CA GLY A 388 15.99 8.84 -4.72
C GLY A 388 16.07 8.02 -6.00
N ARG A 389 15.79 6.73 -5.87
CA ARG A 389 15.85 5.76 -6.96
C ARG A 389 14.66 5.92 -7.90
N VAL A 390 14.96 5.88 -9.20
CA VAL A 390 13.96 5.79 -10.27
C VAL A 390 14.03 4.40 -10.90
N VAL A 391 12.90 3.72 -11.02
CA VAL A 391 12.82 2.36 -11.55
C VAL A 391 12.11 2.31 -12.91
N LEU A 392 12.44 1.29 -13.71
CA LEU A 392 11.73 0.96 -14.94
C LEU A 392 11.11 -0.42 -14.74
N LEU A 393 9.79 -0.51 -14.83
CA LEU A 393 9.05 -1.75 -14.72
C LEU A 393 9.19 -2.60 -15.98
N ASP A 394 9.09 -3.93 -15.86
CA ASP A 394 9.20 -4.84 -17.02
C ASP A 394 7.90 -4.90 -17.83
N GLU A 395 6.78 -4.57 -17.19
CA GLU A 395 5.48 -4.36 -17.80
C GLU A 395 5.50 -3.15 -18.74
N THR A 396 4.60 -3.15 -19.71
CA THR A 396 4.69 -2.27 -20.87
C THR A 396 3.46 -1.38 -20.98
N ALA A 397 3.68 -0.06 -21.08
CA ALA A 397 2.69 0.90 -21.51
C ALA A 397 2.69 0.99 -23.05
N VAL A 398 1.51 0.88 -23.65
CA VAL A 398 1.33 0.86 -25.11
C VAL A 398 0.72 2.18 -25.57
N THR A 399 1.49 2.97 -26.33
CA THR A 399 1.06 4.26 -26.86
C THR A 399 0.66 4.17 -28.32
N SER A 400 -0.27 5.03 -28.76
CA SER A 400 -0.69 5.11 -30.15
C SER A 400 0.43 5.53 -31.12
N ALA A 401 0.53 4.82 -32.25
CA ALA A 401 1.43 5.13 -33.36
C ALA A 401 1.00 6.35 -34.19
N ARG A 402 -0.11 7.03 -33.85
CA ARG A 402 -0.73 8.15 -34.58
C ARG A 402 0.30 9.14 -35.13
N LYS A 403 1.22 9.61 -34.28
CA LYS A 403 2.28 10.57 -34.64
C LYS A 403 3.27 10.00 -35.67
N TRP A 404 3.75 8.77 -35.46
CA TRP A 404 4.70 8.10 -36.36
C TRP A 404 4.06 7.76 -37.72
N ARG A 405 2.78 7.36 -37.74
CA ARG A 405 2.04 7.09 -38.98
C ARG A 405 1.84 8.35 -39.82
N LYS A 406 1.48 9.47 -39.19
CA LYS A 406 1.20 10.75 -39.89
C LYS A 406 2.46 11.46 -40.37
N LYS A 407 3.55 11.43 -39.58
CA LYS A 407 4.75 12.25 -39.82
C LYS A 407 5.99 11.45 -40.22
N GLY A 408 5.90 10.12 -40.22
CA GLY A 408 6.98 9.21 -40.62
C GLY A 408 7.87 8.79 -39.45
N VAL A 409 8.16 7.48 -39.38
CA VAL A 409 8.82 6.87 -38.22
C VAL A 409 10.21 7.46 -37.95
N PHE A 410 11.04 7.54 -39.00
CA PHE A 410 12.41 8.05 -38.90
C PHE A 410 12.45 9.54 -38.55
N ARG A 411 11.58 10.34 -39.17
CA ARG A 411 11.52 11.80 -38.95
C ARG A 411 11.19 12.11 -37.49
N VAL A 412 10.12 11.52 -36.95
CA VAL A 412 9.72 11.73 -35.55
C VAL A 412 10.82 11.25 -34.61
N THR A 413 11.39 10.08 -34.85
CA THR A 413 12.42 9.50 -33.97
C THR A 413 13.68 10.37 -33.94
N ILE A 414 14.20 10.78 -35.10
CA ILE A 414 15.41 11.62 -35.18
C ILE A 414 15.18 12.96 -34.49
N VAL A 415 14.04 13.61 -34.75
CA VAL A 415 13.73 14.91 -34.16
C VAL A 415 13.56 14.82 -32.64
N ASN A 416 12.88 13.79 -32.13
CA ASN A 416 12.74 13.56 -30.68
C ASN A 416 14.12 13.40 -30.01
N GLN A 417 15.02 12.62 -30.63
CA GLN A 417 16.37 12.46 -30.10
C GLN A 417 17.15 13.76 -30.17
N LEU A 418 17.11 14.48 -31.30
CA LEU A 418 17.79 15.76 -31.47
C LEU A 418 17.32 16.78 -30.42
N VAL A 419 16.02 16.90 -30.19
CA VAL A 419 15.47 17.80 -29.17
C VAL A 419 15.92 17.41 -27.78
N THR A 420 15.94 16.11 -27.46
CA THR A 420 16.48 15.62 -26.18
C THR A 420 17.94 16.01 -26.01
N TRP A 421 18.78 15.78 -27.01
CA TRP A 421 20.20 16.13 -26.98
C TRP A 421 20.44 17.64 -26.84
N LEU A 422 19.73 18.46 -27.61
CA LEU A 422 19.86 19.92 -27.54
C LEU A 422 19.40 20.46 -26.18
N TYR A 423 18.36 19.89 -25.58
CA TYR A 423 17.95 20.25 -24.22
C TYR A 423 19.03 19.93 -23.20
N VAL A 424 19.63 18.73 -23.29
CA VAL A 424 20.75 18.32 -22.43
C VAL A 424 21.96 19.26 -22.57
N LEU A 425 22.19 19.81 -23.77
CA LEU A 425 23.23 20.81 -24.05
C LEU A 425 22.85 22.24 -23.64
N GLY A 426 21.68 22.46 -23.02
CA GLY A 426 21.27 23.76 -22.47
C GLY A 426 20.53 24.67 -23.45
N VAL A 427 20.03 24.15 -24.57
CA VAL A 427 19.16 24.94 -25.45
C VAL A 427 17.80 25.15 -24.79
N GLY A 428 17.38 26.41 -24.65
CA GLY A 428 16.12 26.78 -23.98
C GLY A 428 14.86 26.15 -24.60
N PRO A 429 13.87 25.76 -23.77
CA PRO A 429 12.71 24.96 -24.18
C PRO A 429 11.82 25.66 -25.22
N GLU A 430 11.71 27.00 -25.22
CA GLU A 430 10.91 27.74 -26.20
C GLU A 430 11.52 27.69 -27.61
N ARG A 431 12.87 27.69 -27.69
CA ARG A 431 13.58 27.50 -28.96
C ARG A 431 13.39 26.09 -29.48
N LEU A 432 13.45 25.09 -28.59
CA LEU A 432 13.20 23.69 -28.94
C LEU A 432 11.77 23.47 -29.40
N ALA A 433 10.77 24.01 -28.70
CA ALA A 433 9.36 23.88 -29.09
C ALA A 433 9.08 24.50 -30.47
N ARG A 434 9.68 25.66 -30.79
CA ARG A 434 9.59 26.24 -32.15
C ARG A 434 10.24 25.35 -33.20
N THR A 435 11.40 24.78 -32.90
CA THR A 435 12.13 23.89 -33.82
C THR A 435 11.36 22.58 -34.04
N TYR A 436 10.86 21.99 -32.96
CA TYR A 436 10.03 20.78 -32.98
C TYR A 436 8.77 21.00 -33.81
N ARG A 437 8.04 22.11 -33.60
CA ARG A 437 6.86 22.46 -34.42
C ARG A 437 7.20 22.67 -35.91
N ARG A 438 8.36 23.23 -36.25
CA ARG A 438 8.77 23.34 -37.67
C ARG A 438 9.11 21.99 -38.29
N LEU A 439 9.72 21.10 -37.51
CA LEU A 439 10.20 19.81 -38.00
C LEU A 439 9.15 18.71 -37.98
N ILE A 440 8.16 18.76 -37.09
CA ILE A 440 7.12 17.73 -36.94
C ILE A 440 5.70 18.29 -37.17
N GLY A 441 5.47 19.58 -36.94
CA GLY A 441 4.16 20.25 -37.04
C GLY A 441 3.46 20.03 -38.36
#